data_AF-A0A653WXY4-F1
#
_entry.id   AF-A0A653WXY4-F1
#
_cell.length_a   1.000
_cell.length_b   1.000
_cell.length_c   1.000
_cell.angle_alpha   90.00
_cell.angle_beta   90.00
_cell.angle_gamma   90.00
#
_symmetry.space_group_name_H-M   'P 1'
#
loop_
_entity.id
_entity.type
_entity.pdbx_description
1 polymer ?
#
loop_
_entity_poly.entity_id
_entity_poly.type
_entity_poly.pdbx_seq_one_letter_code
_entity_poly.pdbx_strand_id
1 'polypeptide(L)'
;MLPSRLAALPLLLLFLIATTFLIVQTHVMDIVRLNYNLCHFLFGFAAPLAFGYLALSPKRLDIIPFPVFVRQIAATPITQWPAAMLRSIKRDISSDRPWNPVMGAIWTLVMSMLNEMVVDPLQNGIPFIWAYQHFLADLAGIALFLAVSHVLLGLYKRRYASA
;
A
#
# COMPACT_ATOMS: atom_id res chain seq x y z
N MET A 1 -12.06 8.87 -3.98
CA MET A 1 -11.67 8.47 -5.35
C MET A 1 -11.10 9.69 -6.04
N LEU A 2 -9.85 9.60 -6.51
CA LEU A 2 -9.26 10.65 -7.34
C LEU A 2 -9.84 10.58 -8.77
N PRO A 3 -10.00 11.72 -9.45
CA PRO A 3 -10.29 11.73 -10.88
C PRO A 3 -9.11 11.19 -11.68
N SER A 4 -9.38 10.67 -12.86
CA SER A 4 -8.39 10.04 -13.73
C SER A 4 -7.19 10.91 -14.11
N ARG A 5 -7.42 12.20 -14.33
CA ARG A 5 -6.33 13.17 -14.59
C ARG A 5 -5.31 13.28 -13.44
N LEU A 6 -5.67 12.86 -12.23
CA LEU A 6 -4.80 12.79 -11.06
C LEU A 6 -4.48 11.35 -10.66
N ALA A 7 -4.84 10.36 -11.48
CA ALA A 7 -4.61 8.95 -11.19
C ALA A 7 -3.13 8.56 -11.23
N ALA A 8 -2.20 9.42 -11.63
CA ALA A 8 -0.76 9.17 -11.48
C ALA A 8 -0.16 9.77 -10.20
N LEU A 9 -0.86 10.70 -9.55
CA LEU A 9 -0.34 11.46 -8.41
C LEU A 9 0.09 10.58 -7.22
N PRO A 10 -0.69 9.55 -6.80
CA PRO A 10 -0.24 8.65 -5.74
C PRO A 10 1.09 7.95 -6.04
N LEU A 11 1.31 7.51 -7.28
CA LEU A 11 2.57 6.87 -7.68
C LEU A 11 3.74 7.85 -7.70
N LEU A 12 3.51 9.10 -8.12
CA LEU A 12 4.52 10.15 -8.05
C LEU A 12 4.90 10.43 -6.59
N LEU A 13 3.94 10.53 -5.68
CA LEU A 13 4.19 10.72 -4.26
C LEU A 13 4.99 9.54 -3.68
N LEU A 14 4.62 8.31 -4.02
CA LEU A 14 5.36 7.12 -3.61
C LEU A 14 6.80 7.17 -4.09
N PHE A 15 7.02 7.51 -5.37
CA PHE A 15 8.36 7.65 -5.93
C PHE A 15 9.17 8.69 -5.17
N LEU A 16 8.61 9.88 -4.93
CA LEU A 16 9.30 10.94 -4.19
C LEU A 16 9.65 10.53 -2.76
N ILE A 17 8.74 9.86 -2.05
CA ILE A 17 8.99 9.35 -0.69
C ILE A 17 10.11 8.30 -0.72
N ALA A 18 10.05 7.34 -1.64
CA ALA A 18 11.03 6.27 -1.77
C ALA A 18 12.43 6.80 -2.12
N THR A 19 12.53 7.74 -3.08
CA THR A 19 13.79 8.38 -3.44
C THR A 19 14.34 9.20 -2.28
N THR A 20 13.49 9.94 -1.57
CA THR A 20 13.93 10.71 -0.38
C THR A 20 14.47 9.79 0.69
N PHE A 21 13.76 8.71 1.02
CA PHE A 21 14.21 7.72 1.98
C PHE A 21 15.55 7.11 1.57
N LEU A 22 15.71 6.73 0.30
CA LEU A 22 16.96 6.16 -0.21
C LEU A 22 18.14 7.14 -0.02
N ILE A 23 17.96 8.40 -0.41
CA ILE A 23 19.00 9.43 -0.25
C ILE A 23 19.39 9.60 1.22
N VAL A 24 18.40 9.69 2.12
CA VAL A 24 18.68 9.85 3.55
C VAL A 24 19.39 8.63 4.11
N GLN A 25 18.92 7.42 3.76
CA GLN A 25 19.50 6.15 4.21
C GLN A 25 20.95 5.96 3.73
N THR A 26 21.30 6.40 2.52
CA THR A 26 22.65 6.19 1.94
C THR A 26 23.62 7.33 2.20
N HIS A 27 23.15 8.57 2.37
CA HIS A 27 24.02 9.74 2.42
C HIS A 27 23.94 10.57 3.70
N VAL A 28 22.93 10.35 4.55
CA VAL A 28 22.70 11.18 5.75
C VAL A 28 22.80 10.35 7.02
N MET A 29 22.02 9.28 7.14
CA MET A 29 21.99 8.43 8.33
C MET A 29 21.44 7.04 8.04
N ASP A 30 21.96 6.03 8.75
CA ASP A 30 21.43 4.67 8.69
C ASP A 30 20.15 4.55 9.53
N ILE A 31 19.01 4.94 8.95
CA ILE A 31 17.69 4.91 9.60
C ILE A 31 17.32 3.47 9.95
N VAL A 32 17.56 2.51 9.05
CA VAL A 32 17.23 1.09 9.26
C VAL A 32 17.85 0.59 10.56
N ARG A 33 19.12 0.91 10.81
CA ARG A 33 19.80 0.54 12.05
C ARG A 33 19.39 1.38 13.25
N LEU A 34 19.12 2.67 13.04
CA LEU A 34 18.83 3.62 14.12
C LEU A 34 17.42 3.46 14.69
N ASN A 35 16.42 3.26 13.83
CA ASN A 35 15.04 3.09 14.23
C ASN A 35 14.24 2.32 13.16
N TYR A 36 14.26 1.00 13.25
CA TYR A 36 13.56 0.14 12.30
C TYR A 36 12.03 0.35 12.31
N ASN A 37 11.44 0.72 13.47
CA ASN A 37 10.02 1.08 13.55
C ASN A 37 9.67 2.31 12.69
N LEU A 38 10.60 3.23 12.48
CA LEU A 38 10.38 4.36 11.58
C LEU A 38 10.25 3.90 10.12
N CYS A 39 11.00 2.87 9.73
CA CYS A 39 10.87 2.25 8.40
C CYS A 39 9.48 1.63 8.22
N HIS A 40 8.99 0.91 9.24
CA HIS A 40 7.62 0.37 9.26
C HIS A 40 6.56 1.46 9.20
N PHE A 41 6.67 2.49 10.04
CA PHE A 41 5.78 3.64 9.95
C PHE A 41 5.74 4.26 8.55
N LEU A 42 6.91 4.45 7.92
CA LEU A 42 6.99 4.96 6.56
C LEU A 42 6.40 4.01 5.53
N PHE A 43 6.61 2.69 5.69
CA PHE A 43 5.98 1.66 4.87
C PHE A 43 4.46 1.71 4.98
N GLY A 44 3.91 1.70 6.20
CA GLY A 44 2.48 1.83 6.45
C GLY A 44 1.86 3.09 5.85
N PHE A 45 2.61 4.19 5.82
CA PHE A 45 2.17 5.44 5.20
C PHE A 45 2.24 5.39 3.65
N ALA A 46 3.32 4.84 3.09
CA ALA A 46 3.63 4.94 1.66
C ALA A 46 3.04 3.78 0.83
N ALA A 47 3.04 2.55 1.33
CA ALA A 47 2.53 1.38 0.61
C ALA A 47 1.07 1.51 0.13
N PRO A 48 0.14 2.15 0.88
CA PRO A 48 -1.22 2.40 0.40
C PRO A 48 -1.29 3.21 -0.90
N LEU A 49 -0.28 4.05 -1.21
CA LEU A 49 -0.20 4.81 -2.45
C LEU A 49 -0.14 3.88 -3.67
N ALA A 50 0.60 2.77 -3.60
CA ALA A 50 0.63 1.74 -4.64
C ALA A 50 -0.59 0.81 -4.58
N PHE A 51 -0.94 0.34 -3.38
CA PHE A 51 -2.01 -0.65 -3.27
C PHE A 51 -3.41 -0.09 -3.50
N GLY A 52 -3.59 1.23 -3.47
CA GLY A 52 -4.87 1.87 -3.82
C GLY A 52 -5.31 1.68 -5.28
N TYR A 53 -4.40 1.22 -6.16
CA TYR A 53 -4.72 0.78 -7.52
C TYR A 53 -5.19 -0.66 -7.61
N LEU A 54 -4.98 -1.48 -6.57
CA LEU A 54 -5.53 -2.84 -6.48
C LEU A 54 -7.00 -2.83 -6.06
N ALA A 55 -7.72 -1.76 -6.41
CA ALA A 55 -9.12 -1.59 -6.10
C ALA A 55 -9.95 -2.54 -6.98
N LEU A 56 -10.70 -3.44 -6.34
CA LEU A 56 -11.70 -4.25 -7.00
C LEU A 56 -12.84 -3.33 -7.45
N SER A 57 -12.93 -3.07 -8.76
CA SER A 57 -14.07 -2.32 -9.31
C SER A 57 -15.32 -3.22 -9.29
N PRO A 58 -16.40 -2.85 -8.59
CA PRO A 58 -17.59 -3.69 -8.47
C PRO A 58 -18.28 -3.97 -9.82
N LYS A 59 -18.06 -3.10 -10.83
CA LYS A 59 -18.77 -3.14 -12.11
C LYS A 59 -18.34 -4.28 -13.05
N ARG A 60 -17.27 -5.03 -12.72
CA ARG A 60 -16.80 -6.21 -13.48
C ARG A 60 -16.21 -7.27 -12.55
N LEU A 61 -16.83 -7.49 -11.41
CA LEU A 61 -16.52 -8.69 -10.64
C LEU A 61 -17.35 -9.82 -11.25
N ASP A 62 -16.74 -10.57 -12.16
CA ASP A 62 -17.12 -11.98 -12.26
C ASP A 62 -16.96 -12.53 -10.84
N ILE A 63 -18.07 -12.92 -10.22
CA ILE A 63 -18.05 -13.45 -8.85
C ILE A 63 -17.33 -14.79 -8.93
N ILE A 64 -16.02 -14.75 -8.74
CA ILE A 64 -15.19 -15.94 -8.65
C ILE A 64 -15.54 -16.58 -7.30
N PRO A 65 -15.99 -17.85 -7.27
CA PRO A 65 -16.22 -18.53 -6.01
C PRO A 65 -14.96 -18.49 -5.14
N PHE A 66 -15.10 -18.19 -3.85
CA PHE A 66 -13.97 -18.06 -2.92
C PHE A 66 -12.97 -19.25 -2.98
N PRO A 67 -13.41 -20.52 -3.09
CA PRO A 67 -12.47 -21.64 -3.23
C PRO A 67 -11.64 -21.58 -4.51
N VAL A 68 -12.20 -21.06 -5.60
CA VAL A 68 -11.49 -20.88 -6.88
C VAL A 68 -10.48 -19.75 -6.77
N PHE A 69 -10.86 -18.63 -6.13
CA PHE A 69 -9.96 -17.52 -5.86
C PHE A 69 -8.74 -17.95 -5.03
N VAL A 70 -8.96 -18.70 -3.94
CA VAL A 70 -7.88 -19.21 -3.09
C VAL A 70 -6.96 -20.14 -3.88
N ARG A 71 -7.49 -21.04 -4.71
CA ARG A 71 -6.67 -21.91 -5.56
C ARG A 71 -5.84 -21.11 -6.58
N GLN A 72 -6.42 -20.07 -7.18
CA GLN A 72 -5.71 -19.21 -8.13
C GLN A 72 -4.56 -18.44 -7.47
N ILE A 73 -4.78 -17.92 -6.25
CA ILE A 73 -3.72 -17.28 -5.47
C ILE A 73 -2.63 -18.30 -5.10
N ALA A 74 -3.01 -19.46 -4.58
CA ALA A 74 -2.05 -20.51 -4.20
C ALA A 74 -1.25 -21.06 -5.40
N ALA A 75 -1.83 -21.06 -6.59
CA ALA A 75 -1.16 -21.49 -7.82
C ALA A 75 -0.24 -20.43 -8.43
N THR A 76 -0.30 -19.17 -7.98
CA THR A 76 0.53 -18.09 -8.52
C THR A 76 1.81 -17.97 -7.70
N PRO A 77 2.99 -18.27 -8.28
CA PRO A 77 4.26 -18.12 -7.56
C PRO A 77 4.44 -16.67 -7.09
N ILE A 78 4.83 -16.48 -5.83
CA ILE A 78 5.05 -15.15 -5.23
C ILE A 78 6.01 -14.30 -6.07
N THR A 79 7.00 -14.92 -6.72
CA THR A 79 7.94 -14.24 -7.62
C THR A 79 7.27 -13.54 -8.81
N GLN A 80 6.06 -13.96 -9.19
CA GLN A 80 5.29 -13.35 -10.28
C GLN A 80 4.40 -12.20 -9.81
N TRP A 81 4.19 -12.06 -8.49
CA TRP A 81 3.28 -11.05 -7.93
C TRP A 81 3.69 -9.62 -8.26
N PRO A 82 4.99 -9.21 -8.17
CA PRO A 82 5.38 -7.85 -8.52
C PRO A 82 5.00 -7.48 -9.96
N ALA A 83 5.28 -8.38 -10.90
CA ALA A 83 4.96 -8.17 -12.31
C ALA A 83 3.43 -8.15 -12.55
N ALA A 84 2.68 -9.01 -11.87
CA ALA A 84 1.21 -9.01 -11.94
C ALA A 84 0.60 -7.71 -11.38
N MET A 85 1.14 -7.21 -10.28
CA MET A 85 0.73 -5.94 -9.69
C MET A 85 1.00 -4.76 -10.62
N LEU A 86 2.19 -4.68 -11.21
CA LEU A 86 2.53 -3.65 -12.20
C LEU A 86 1.59 -3.69 -13.42
N ARG A 87 1.26 -4.88 -13.92
CA ARG A 87 0.28 -5.05 -14.99
C ARG A 87 -1.11 -4.57 -14.57
N SER A 88 -1.55 -4.86 -13.34
CA SER A 88 -2.84 -4.34 -12.84
C SER A 88 -2.83 -2.82 -12.74
N ILE A 89 -1.78 -2.23 -12.17
CA ILE A 89 -1.64 -0.78 -12.05
C ILE A 89 -1.68 -0.12 -13.44
N LYS A 90 -0.89 -0.61 -14.40
CA LYS A 90 -0.87 -0.09 -15.76
C LYS A 90 -2.25 -0.18 -16.42
N ARG A 91 -2.92 -1.32 -16.29
CA ARG A 91 -4.28 -1.52 -16.78
C ARG A 91 -5.25 -0.54 -16.15
N ASP A 92 -5.21 -0.36 -14.83
CA ASP A 92 -6.16 0.47 -14.09
C ASP A 92 -5.98 1.97 -14.40
N ILE A 93 -4.73 2.42 -14.59
CA ILE A 93 -4.43 3.76 -15.12
C ILE A 93 -4.99 3.92 -16.53
N SER A 94 -4.73 2.96 -17.43
CA SER A 94 -5.22 3.03 -18.82
C SER A 94 -6.74 2.91 -18.97
N SER A 95 -7.42 2.36 -17.95
CA SER A 95 -8.87 2.13 -17.94
C SER A 95 -9.62 3.19 -17.13
N ASP A 96 -8.98 4.31 -16.79
CA ASP A 96 -9.56 5.41 -16.02
C ASP A 96 -10.13 4.99 -14.65
N ARG A 97 -9.61 3.89 -14.07
CA ARG A 97 -10.12 3.41 -12.79
C ARG A 97 -9.64 4.32 -11.65
N PRO A 98 -10.54 4.75 -10.78
CA PRO A 98 -10.17 5.67 -9.71
C PRO A 98 -9.33 4.96 -8.66
N TRP A 99 -8.22 5.60 -8.27
CA TRP A 99 -7.45 5.20 -7.10
C TRP A 99 -8.30 5.30 -5.82
N ASN A 100 -8.21 4.26 -4.97
CA ASN A 100 -8.98 4.15 -3.74
C ASN A 100 -8.05 4.03 -2.51
N PRO A 101 -7.97 5.07 -1.66
CA PRO A 101 -7.10 5.04 -0.48
C PRO A 101 -7.47 3.95 0.52
N VAL A 102 -8.77 3.64 0.67
CA VAL A 102 -9.24 2.63 1.62
C VAL A 102 -8.76 1.24 1.19
N MET A 103 -8.82 0.94 -0.11
CA MET A 103 -8.30 -0.32 -0.64
C MET A 103 -6.78 -0.42 -0.46
N GLY A 104 -6.07 0.70 -0.64
CA GLY A 104 -4.63 0.75 -0.38
C GLY A 104 -4.29 0.44 1.08
N ALA A 105 -5.04 1.02 2.03
CA ALA A 105 -4.88 0.75 3.45
C ALA A 105 -5.19 -0.71 3.80
N ILE A 106 -6.28 -1.29 3.28
CA ILE A 106 -6.64 -2.70 3.52
C ILE A 106 -5.56 -3.65 3.04
N TRP A 107 -5.07 -3.47 1.81
CA TRP A 107 -4.00 -4.33 1.28
C TRP A 107 -2.69 -4.18 2.05
N THR A 108 -2.35 -2.95 2.46
CA THR A 108 -1.15 -2.71 3.28
C THR A 108 -1.27 -3.40 4.63
N LEU A 109 -2.44 -3.31 5.27
CA LEU A 109 -2.74 -3.98 6.53
C LEU A 109 -2.60 -5.49 6.40
N VAL A 110 -3.19 -6.10 5.36
CA VAL A 110 -3.10 -7.55 5.13
C VAL A 110 -1.65 -7.99 4.95
N MET A 111 -0.88 -7.28 4.11
CA MET A 111 0.53 -7.61 3.89
C MET A 111 1.37 -7.44 5.14
N SER A 112 1.16 -6.37 5.91
CA SER A 112 1.84 -6.11 7.18
C SER A 112 1.49 -7.17 8.23
N MET A 113 0.22 -7.53 8.40
CA MET A 113 -0.19 -8.62 9.30
C MET A 113 0.47 -9.95 8.93
N LEU A 114 0.48 -10.30 7.64
CA LEU A 114 1.10 -11.54 7.17
C LEU A 114 2.61 -11.52 7.38
N ASN A 115 3.28 -10.40 7.13
CA ASN A 115 4.72 -10.31 7.32
C ASN A 115 5.07 -10.35 8.82
N GLU A 116 4.57 -9.39 9.58
CA GLU A 116 5.01 -9.16 10.96
C GLU A 116 4.46 -10.17 11.96
N MET A 117 3.22 -10.67 11.78
CA MET A 117 2.62 -11.57 12.76
C MET A 117 2.78 -13.05 12.41
N VAL A 118 3.20 -13.37 11.19
CA VAL A 118 3.29 -14.76 10.71
C VAL A 118 4.66 -15.07 10.15
N VAL A 119 5.11 -14.38 9.09
CA VAL A 119 6.40 -14.68 8.43
C VAL A 119 7.57 -14.40 9.36
N ASP A 120 7.61 -13.23 10.00
CA ASP A 120 8.73 -12.81 10.82
C ASP A 120 8.96 -13.72 12.05
N PRO A 121 7.91 -14.08 12.82
CA PRO A 121 8.07 -15.02 13.93
C PRO A 121 8.40 -16.45 13.48
N LEU A 122 7.76 -16.94 12.41
CA LEU A 122 7.86 -18.35 12.02
C LEU A 122 9.05 -18.66 11.12
N GLN A 123 9.47 -17.72 10.27
CA GLN A 123 10.48 -17.94 9.23
C GLN A 123 11.77 -17.17 9.52
N ASN A 124 11.66 -15.93 10.02
CA ASN A 124 12.84 -15.07 10.23
C ASN A 124 13.36 -15.09 11.68
N GLY A 125 12.68 -15.79 12.59
CA GLY A 125 13.09 -15.96 13.99
C GLY A 125 13.01 -14.67 14.82
N ILE A 126 12.24 -13.68 14.36
CA ILE A 126 12.05 -12.41 15.08
C ILE A 126 11.08 -12.67 16.25
N PRO A 127 11.43 -12.29 17.49
CA PRO A 127 10.52 -12.42 18.63
C PRO A 127 9.17 -11.75 18.34
N PHE A 128 8.07 -12.46 18.59
CA PHE A 128 6.73 -11.98 18.26
C PHE A 128 6.45 -10.57 18.79
N ILE A 129 6.91 -10.24 20.00
CA ILE A 129 6.70 -8.91 20.59
C ILE A 129 7.39 -7.79 19.80
N TRP A 130 8.54 -8.05 19.17
CA TRP A 130 9.24 -7.07 18.34
C TRP A 130 8.57 -6.92 16.98
N ALA A 131 8.22 -8.04 16.33
CA ALA A 131 7.47 -8.00 15.09
C ALA A 131 6.07 -7.35 15.29
N TYR A 132 5.44 -7.58 16.44
CA TYR A 132 4.20 -6.88 16.79
C TYR A 132 4.38 -5.36 16.94
N GLN A 133 5.54 -4.89 17.45
CA GLN A 133 5.83 -3.46 17.49
C GLN A 133 5.98 -2.86 16.08
N HIS A 134 6.62 -3.59 15.17
CA HIS A 134 6.70 -3.19 13.76
C HIS A 134 5.30 -3.08 13.14
N PHE A 135 4.44 -4.07 13.39
CA PHE A 135 3.03 -4.05 12.97
C PHE A 135 2.27 -2.82 13.51
N LEU A 136 2.46 -2.47 14.79
CA LEU A 136 1.87 -1.26 15.37
C LEU A 136 2.38 0.02 14.69
N ALA A 137 3.66 0.06 14.31
CA ALA A 137 4.23 1.18 13.57
C ALA A 137 3.62 1.28 12.15
N ASP A 138 3.44 0.16 11.45
CA ASP A 138 2.73 0.10 10.17
C ASP A 138 1.29 0.62 10.31
N LEU A 139 0.56 0.20 11.35
CA LEU A 139 -0.80 0.68 11.65
C LEU A 139 -0.84 2.19 11.86
N ALA A 140 0.11 2.76 12.61
CA ALA A 140 0.21 4.20 12.80
C ALA A 140 0.45 4.93 11.48
N GLY A 141 1.31 4.39 10.61
CA GLY A 141 1.53 4.91 9.26
C GLY A 141 0.27 4.88 8.39
N ILE A 142 -0.46 3.76 8.40
CA ILE A 142 -1.73 3.59 7.68
C ILE A 142 -2.78 4.60 8.18
N ALA A 143 -2.88 4.78 9.50
CA ALA A 143 -3.81 5.73 10.10
C ALA A 143 -3.52 7.18 9.64
N LEU A 144 -2.24 7.58 9.65
CA LEU A 144 -1.83 8.89 9.14
C LEU A 144 -2.13 9.04 7.64
N PHE A 145 -1.83 8.02 6.84
CA PHE A 145 -2.14 8.01 5.41
C PHE A 145 -3.64 8.23 5.16
N LEU A 146 -4.51 7.54 5.91
CA LEU A 146 -5.96 7.68 5.79
C LEU A 146 -6.41 9.09 6.19
N ALA A 147 -5.87 9.65 7.28
CA ALA A 147 -6.18 11.00 7.72
C ALA A 147 -5.81 12.04 6.65
N VAL A 148 -4.57 11.99 6.14
CA VAL A 148 -4.09 12.88 5.07
C VAL A 148 -4.93 12.73 3.81
N SER A 149 -5.18 11.49 3.38
CA SER A 149 -5.98 11.18 2.19
C SER A 149 -7.42 11.70 2.33
N HIS A 150 -8.03 11.56 3.51
CA HIS A 150 -9.38 12.05 3.79
C HIS A 150 -9.44 13.58 3.66
N VAL A 151 -8.50 14.30 4.27
CA VAL A 151 -8.43 15.76 4.21
C VAL A 151 -8.22 16.24 2.77
N LEU A 152 -7.25 15.68 2.05
CA LEU A 152 -6.93 16.09 0.67
C LEU A 152 -8.09 15.82 -0.29
N LEU A 153 -8.72 14.65 -0.19
CA LEU A 153 -9.89 14.33 -1.01
C LEU A 153 -11.10 15.20 -0.65
N GLY A 154 -11.27 15.54 0.63
CA GLY A 154 -12.30 16.47 1.09
C GLY A 154 -12.10 17.88 0.52
N LEU A 155 -10.86 18.39 0.56
CA LEU A 155 -10.50 19.68 -0.04
C LEU A 155 -10.71 19.70 -1.55
N TYR A 156 -10.29 18.62 -2.24
CA TYR A 156 -10.53 18.47 -3.68
C TYR A 156 -12.03 18.53 -3.99
N LYS A 157 -12.86 17.70 -3.33
CA LYS A 157 -14.31 17.68 -3.55
C LYS A 157 -14.93 19.06 -3.36
N ARG A 158 -14.56 19.78 -2.30
CA ARG A 158 -15.08 21.14 -2.04
C ARG A 158 -14.73 22.12 -3.17
N ARG A 159 -13.49 22.10 -3.65
CA ARG A 159 -13.01 23.03 -4.69
C ARG A 159 -13.67 22.80 -6.06
N TYR A 160 -13.97 21.54 -6.39
CA TYR A 160 -14.52 21.15 -7.70
C TYR A 160 -16.03 20.86 -7.68
N ALA A 161 -16.71 20.93 -6.52
CA ALA A 161 -18.16 20.91 -6.44
C ALA A 161 -18.80 22.30 -6.69
N SER A 162 -17.98 23.35 -6.69
CA SER A 162 -18.35 24.75 -6.95
C SER A 162 -18.03 25.22 -8.38
N ALA A 163 -17.71 24.30 -9.29
CA ALA A 163 -17.48 24.54 -10.72
C ALA A 163 -18.47 23.71 -11.54
#